data_AF-A0A2N3G2B2-F1
#
_entry.id   AF-A0A2N3G2B2-F1
#
_cell.length_a   1.000
_cell.length_b   1.000
_cell.length_c   1.000
_cell.angle_alpha   90.00
_cell.angle_beta   90.00
_cell.angle_gamma   90.00
#
_symmetry.space_group_name_H-M   'P 1'
#
loop_
_entity.id
_entity.type
_entity.pdbx_description
1 polymer ?
#
loop_
_entity_poly.entity_id
_entity_poly.type
_entity_poly.pdbx_seq_one_letter_code
_entity_poly.pdbx_strand_id
1 'polypeptide(L)'
;MPVQKRKGPYSTLPQRDVEHVQVAHLKHRFELAKDSFLAQQVASLTNSALDEHEAKSGTRRVKPGELYVRRGEDDLLLPLLTPRWAEALSEGLSPRTVKRHLELEQYLILQAVDKTTTLEDIWSITDQGELARKSAPKGFEFLPEKPLNAEKMVHVHLKKEAALPPEVLKELVEKLTSDYGTKPGLAEAMVQTAAELRSWCCPLLEELTSGQAVWLVHGTHKSRRTDPRLFTPVVLTLLTPAEQNLTLNHRGEFKKVKMAQLERITAEAWRQDGVLTTLDTQWLLSLSPGLMRELLESYQEQFGILLPTAGTVLDMGRSLTHKTIVIEMFLQGLTAHQIARRIFHTEEAVDAYIKVFDRVLILKYFGMPENLMQRVTGHSIALIKEHLALTEKHFPTKEALMEYLGQRNISLDMTG
;
A
#
# COMPACT_ATOMS: atom_id res chain seq x y z
N MET A 1 29.38 -16.37 12.35
CA MET A 1 28.18 -16.27 11.50
C MET A 1 27.95 -14.81 11.18
N PRO A 2 27.79 -14.40 9.91
CA PRO A 2 27.51 -13.00 9.60
C PRO A 2 26.16 -12.65 10.22
N VAL A 3 26.16 -11.67 11.13
CA VAL A 3 24.95 -11.10 11.73
C VAL A 3 24.11 -10.58 10.57
N GLN A 4 22.99 -11.24 10.26
CA GLN A 4 21.98 -10.68 9.37
C GLN A 4 21.56 -9.34 9.98
N LYS A 5 22.05 -8.23 9.42
CA LYS A 5 21.57 -6.88 9.75
C LYS A 5 20.05 -6.95 9.66
N ARG A 6 19.36 -6.71 10.79
CA ARG A 6 17.90 -6.58 10.79
C ARG A 6 17.57 -5.53 9.74
N LYS A 7 16.89 -5.97 8.68
CA LYS A 7 16.45 -5.09 7.61
C LYS A 7 15.59 -3.99 8.22
N GLY A 8 15.99 -2.73 8.00
CA GLY A 8 15.24 -1.57 8.47
C GLY A 8 13.85 -1.49 7.81
N PRO A 9 12.93 -0.68 8.35
CA PRO A 9 11.57 -0.55 7.83
C PRO A 9 11.51 -0.09 6.37
N TYR A 10 12.54 0.61 5.89
CA TYR A 10 12.65 1.12 4.52
C TYR A 10 13.42 0.20 3.55
N SER A 11 13.88 -0.97 4.02
CA SER A 11 14.74 -1.87 3.24
C SER A 11 14.13 -2.41 1.94
N THR A 12 12.82 -2.34 1.80
CA THR A 12 12.10 -2.82 0.60
C THR A 12 11.69 -1.67 -0.34
N LEU A 13 11.88 -0.41 0.05
CA LEU A 13 11.52 0.73 -0.80
C LEU A 13 12.24 0.73 -2.16
N PRO A 14 13.55 0.39 -2.27
CA PRO A 14 14.23 0.37 -3.57
C PRO A 14 13.63 -0.63 -4.57
N GLN A 15 12.89 -1.64 -4.08
CA GLN A 15 12.23 -2.63 -4.95
C GLN A 15 10.97 -2.07 -5.62
N ARG A 16 10.49 -0.91 -5.17
CA ARG A 16 9.29 -0.23 -5.68
C ARG A 16 9.69 0.79 -6.74
N ASP A 17 10.37 0.27 -7.74
CA ASP A 17 10.87 1.02 -8.87
C ASP A 17 10.45 0.32 -10.16
N VAL A 18 10.21 1.10 -11.21
CA VAL A 18 9.67 0.60 -12.48
C VAL A 18 10.60 -0.44 -13.10
N GLU A 19 11.91 -0.22 -13.03
CA GLU A 19 12.90 -1.15 -13.57
C GLU A 19 12.84 -2.49 -12.83
N HIS A 20 12.68 -2.47 -11.52
CA HIS A 20 12.54 -3.69 -10.71
C HIS A 20 11.28 -4.48 -11.07
N VAL A 21 10.16 -3.80 -11.31
CA VAL A 21 8.92 -4.43 -11.78
C VAL A 21 9.14 -5.04 -13.17
N GLN A 22 9.70 -4.29 -14.11
CA GLN A 22 10.02 -4.76 -15.46
C GLN A 22 10.93 -5.99 -15.44
N VAL A 23 12.06 -5.90 -14.74
CA VAL A 23 13.04 -6.99 -14.63
C VAL A 23 12.40 -8.25 -14.05
N ALA A 24 11.55 -8.12 -13.04
CA ALA A 24 10.90 -9.28 -12.43
C ALA A 24 9.88 -9.93 -13.39
N HIS A 25 9.09 -9.14 -14.12
CA HIS A 25 8.18 -9.65 -15.15
C HIS A 25 8.92 -10.29 -16.33
N LEU A 26 10.00 -9.66 -16.82
CA LEU A 26 10.84 -10.20 -17.89
C LEU A 26 11.46 -11.54 -17.48
N LYS A 27 12.02 -11.63 -16.27
CA LYS A 27 12.58 -12.88 -15.75
C LYS A 27 11.57 -14.00 -15.72
N HIS A 28 10.34 -13.71 -15.28
CA HIS A 28 9.29 -14.71 -15.22
C HIS A 28 8.76 -15.11 -16.60
N ARG A 29 8.42 -14.13 -17.45
CA ARG A 29 7.78 -14.36 -18.75
C ARG A 29 8.70 -15.06 -19.75
N PHE A 30 10.00 -14.77 -19.70
CA PHE A 30 10.99 -15.30 -20.64
C PHE A 30 11.92 -16.34 -19.98
N GLU A 31 11.53 -16.86 -18.80
CA GLU A 31 12.25 -17.91 -18.08
C GLU A 31 13.75 -17.64 -17.88
N LEU A 32 14.10 -16.38 -17.62
CA LEU A 32 15.49 -15.96 -17.47
C LEU A 32 16.02 -16.29 -16.07
N ALA A 33 17.35 -16.36 -15.95
CA ALA A 33 18.02 -16.58 -14.67
C ALA A 33 17.63 -15.53 -13.61
N LYS A 34 17.70 -15.93 -12.33
CA LYS A 34 17.35 -15.07 -11.18
C LYS A 34 18.11 -13.74 -11.18
N ASP A 35 19.38 -13.75 -11.58
CA ASP A 35 20.24 -12.58 -11.69
C ASP A 35 20.54 -12.26 -13.17
N SER A 36 19.50 -12.35 -14.03
CA SER A 36 19.62 -12.07 -15.45
C SER A 36 20.03 -10.63 -15.73
N PHE A 37 21.27 -10.45 -16.16
CA PHE A 37 21.81 -9.19 -16.66
C PHE A 37 21.07 -8.71 -17.91
N LEU A 38 20.68 -9.65 -18.79
CA LEU A 38 19.89 -9.32 -19.99
C LEU A 38 18.56 -8.64 -19.62
N ALA A 39 17.84 -9.13 -18.61
CA ALA A 39 16.58 -8.53 -18.19
C ALA A 39 16.76 -7.08 -17.71
N GLN A 40 17.85 -6.82 -16.97
CA GLN A 40 18.21 -5.47 -16.51
C GLN A 40 18.53 -4.56 -17.69
N GLN A 41 19.35 -5.03 -18.64
CA GLN A 41 19.73 -4.24 -19.80
C GLN A 41 18.54 -3.94 -20.71
N VAL A 42 17.64 -4.90 -20.93
CA VAL A 42 16.40 -4.62 -21.67
C VAL A 42 15.57 -3.54 -20.98
N ALA A 43 15.33 -3.65 -19.67
CA ALA A 43 14.52 -2.68 -18.95
C ALA A 43 15.15 -1.28 -18.99
N SER A 44 16.45 -1.19 -18.66
CA SER A 44 17.21 0.06 -18.64
C SER A 44 17.28 0.73 -20.02
N LEU A 45 17.69 0.00 -21.06
CA LEU A 45 17.77 0.52 -22.43
C LEU A 45 16.41 0.95 -22.97
N THR A 46 15.36 0.17 -22.72
CA THR A 46 13.99 0.52 -23.14
C THR A 46 13.53 1.80 -22.46
N ASN A 47 13.75 1.93 -21.14
CA ASN A 47 13.35 3.13 -20.40
C ASN A 47 14.10 4.37 -20.87
N SER A 48 15.42 4.28 -21.08
CA SER A 48 16.23 5.40 -21.59
C SER A 48 15.79 5.83 -22.99
N ALA A 49 15.59 4.89 -23.92
CA ALA A 49 15.19 5.22 -25.28
C ALA A 49 13.78 5.84 -25.33
N LEU A 50 12.86 5.38 -24.48
CA LEU A 50 11.53 5.98 -24.36
C LEU A 50 11.56 7.36 -23.70
N ASP A 51 12.37 7.55 -22.65
CA ASP A 51 12.55 8.87 -22.01
C ASP A 51 13.11 9.89 -23.04
N GLU A 52 14.09 9.49 -23.86
CA GLU A 52 14.64 10.34 -24.93
C GLU A 52 13.61 10.65 -26.05
N HIS A 53 12.82 9.66 -26.46
CA HIS A 53 11.79 9.85 -27.48
C HIS A 53 10.69 10.79 -26.98
N GLU A 54 10.20 10.57 -25.76
CA GLU A 54 9.14 11.37 -25.15
C GLU A 54 9.59 12.81 -24.88
N ALA A 55 10.85 13.02 -24.51
CA ALA A 55 11.44 14.35 -24.40
C ALA A 55 11.44 15.10 -25.75
N LYS A 56 11.66 14.40 -26.87
CA LYS A 56 11.62 14.99 -28.23
C LYS A 56 10.20 15.24 -28.71
N SER A 57 9.24 14.37 -28.39
CA SER A 57 7.84 14.51 -28.79
C SER A 57 7.03 15.45 -27.89
N GLY A 58 7.58 15.86 -26.75
CA GLY A 58 6.87 16.67 -25.75
C GLY A 58 5.89 15.86 -24.91
N THR A 59 5.94 14.53 -24.98
CA THR A 59 5.08 13.65 -24.18
C THR A 59 5.55 13.64 -22.73
N ARG A 60 4.63 13.89 -21.79
CA ARG A 60 4.93 13.90 -20.35
C ARG A 60 4.20 12.76 -19.65
N ARG A 61 4.93 12.03 -18.81
CA ARG A 61 4.41 10.94 -17.97
C ARG A 61 4.70 11.22 -16.50
N VAL A 62 3.88 10.63 -15.64
CA VAL A 62 4.05 10.70 -14.18
C VAL A 62 4.70 9.41 -13.70
N LYS A 63 5.91 9.50 -13.15
CA LYS A 63 6.64 8.33 -12.63
C LYS A 63 6.11 7.95 -11.24
N PRO A 64 6.20 6.67 -10.83
CA PRO A 64 5.92 6.31 -9.44
C PRO A 64 6.77 7.11 -8.48
N GLY A 65 6.14 7.66 -7.45
CA GLY A 65 6.79 8.56 -6.52
C GLY A 65 6.70 10.04 -6.89
N GLU A 66 5.93 10.41 -7.92
CA GLU A 66 5.66 11.80 -8.29
C GLU A 66 4.19 12.17 -8.05
N LEU A 67 3.98 13.41 -7.58
CA LEU A 67 2.70 14.07 -7.42
C LEU A 67 2.51 15.07 -8.56
N TYR A 68 1.41 14.95 -9.29
CA TYR A 68 1.03 15.94 -10.27
C TYR A 68 0.30 17.11 -9.60
N VAL A 69 0.73 18.34 -9.87
CA VAL A 69 0.10 19.58 -9.40
C VAL A 69 0.00 20.57 -10.56
N ARG A 70 -1.19 21.14 -10.76
CA ARG A 70 -1.39 22.27 -11.67
C ARG A 70 -1.37 23.57 -10.89
N ARG A 71 -0.55 24.53 -11.33
CA ARG A 71 -0.46 25.88 -10.74
C ARG A 71 -0.60 26.92 -11.84
N GLY A 72 -1.74 27.59 -11.91
CA GLY A 72 -2.08 28.43 -13.06
C GLY A 72 -2.21 27.59 -14.32
N GLU A 73 -1.44 27.91 -15.35
CA GLU A 73 -1.37 27.15 -16.61
C GLU A 73 -0.25 26.09 -16.61
N ASP A 74 0.58 26.04 -15.56
CA ASP A 74 1.75 25.16 -15.49
C ASP A 74 1.43 23.82 -14.84
N ASP A 75 1.80 22.74 -15.55
CA ASP A 75 1.71 21.36 -15.07
C ASP A 75 3.04 20.91 -14.45
N LEU A 76 3.04 20.63 -13.15
CA LEU A 76 4.24 20.36 -12.36
C LEU A 76 4.22 18.95 -11.76
N LEU A 77 5.39 18.32 -11.73
CA LEU A 77 5.60 17.02 -11.10
C LEU A 77 6.51 17.20 -9.89
N LEU A 78 5.96 16.96 -8.72
CA LEU A 78 6.65 17.11 -7.45
C LEU A 78 7.14 15.74 -6.96
N PRO A 79 8.45 15.56 -6.70
CA PRO A 79 8.97 14.27 -6.23
C PRO A 79 8.53 14.03 -4.78
N LEU A 80 7.81 12.93 -4.53
CA LEU A 80 7.45 12.44 -3.21
C LEU A 80 8.46 11.41 -2.68
N LEU A 81 9.04 10.60 -3.56
CA LEU A 81 10.10 9.64 -3.25
C LEU A 81 10.79 9.20 -4.55
N THR A 82 12.01 9.66 -4.77
CA THR A 82 12.82 9.24 -5.93
C THR A 82 13.59 7.95 -5.64
N PRO A 83 14.05 7.19 -6.66
CA PRO A 83 14.86 5.99 -6.46
C PRO A 83 16.11 6.24 -5.61
N ARG A 84 16.79 7.38 -5.84
CA ARG A 84 17.94 7.83 -5.03
C ARG A 84 17.61 7.92 -3.54
N TRP A 85 16.46 8.53 -3.22
CA TRP A 85 16.04 8.71 -1.83
C TRP A 85 15.54 7.41 -1.21
N ALA A 86 14.89 6.54 -1.99
CA ALA A 86 14.51 5.20 -1.56
C ALA A 86 15.75 4.35 -1.19
N GLU A 87 16.81 4.41 -2.00
CA GLU A 87 18.09 3.75 -1.72
C GLU A 87 18.74 4.29 -0.45
N ALA A 88 18.88 5.61 -0.32
CA ALA A 88 19.46 6.23 0.86
C ALA A 88 18.72 5.87 2.16
N LEU A 89 17.37 5.82 2.13
CA LEU A 89 16.56 5.35 3.27
C LEU A 89 16.85 3.88 3.61
N SER A 90 17.02 3.04 2.59
CA SER A 90 17.33 1.62 2.77
C SER A 90 18.70 1.38 3.40
N GLU A 91 19.65 2.28 3.14
CA GLU A 91 21.00 2.29 3.69
C GLU A 91 21.08 2.89 5.11
N GLY A 92 19.99 3.51 5.57
CA GLY A 92 19.84 4.00 6.95
C GLY A 92 19.86 5.52 7.11
N LEU A 93 19.79 6.29 6.01
CA LEU A 93 19.60 7.74 6.11
C LEU A 93 18.27 8.06 6.81
N SER A 94 18.25 9.12 7.62
CA SER A 94 17.06 9.43 8.42
C SER A 94 15.88 9.89 7.53
N PRO A 95 14.65 9.41 7.80
CA PRO A 95 13.45 9.88 7.10
C PRO A 95 13.28 11.40 7.10
N ARG A 96 13.61 12.05 8.22
CA ARG A 96 13.54 13.49 8.37
C ARG A 96 14.51 14.22 7.43
N THR A 97 15.73 13.70 7.29
CA THR A 97 16.73 14.26 6.38
C THR A 97 16.27 14.17 4.94
N VAL A 98 15.75 13.01 4.53
CA VAL A 98 15.24 12.81 3.17
C VAL A 98 14.04 13.72 2.87
N LYS A 99 13.09 13.83 3.80
CA LYS A 99 11.97 14.78 3.66
C LYS A 99 12.44 16.22 3.47
N ARG A 100 13.47 16.65 4.21
CA ARG A 100 14.02 18.00 4.06
C ARG A 100 14.67 18.25 2.69
N HIS A 101 15.33 17.23 2.12
CA HIS A 101 15.84 17.31 0.76
C HIS A 101 14.71 17.38 -0.28
N LEU A 102 13.70 16.53 -0.14
CA LEU A 102 12.53 16.53 -1.03
C LEU A 102 11.79 17.86 -0.97
N GLU A 103 11.61 18.45 0.22
CA GLU A 103 11.01 19.78 0.38
C GLU A 103 11.79 20.85 -0.41
N LEU A 104 13.12 20.81 -0.36
CA LEU A 104 13.95 21.72 -1.15
C LEU A 104 13.81 21.48 -2.66
N GLU A 105 13.80 20.23 -3.11
CA GLU A 105 13.59 19.88 -4.52
C GLU A 105 12.22 20.38 -5.03
N GLN A 106 11.16 20.12 -4.26
CA GLN A 106 9.80 20.57 -4.56
C GLN A 106 9.72 22.11 -4.58
N TYR A 107 10.36 22.78 -3.62
CA TYR A 107 10.44 24.24 -3.56
C TYR A 107 11.08 24.82 -4.82
N LEU A 108 12.22 24.28 -5.24
CA LEU A 108 12.92 24.74 -6.44
C LEU A 108 12.08 24.54 -7.72
N ILE A 109 11.31 23.46 -7.81
CA ILE A 109 10.39 23.21 -8.94
C ILE A 109 9.29 24.28 -8.97
N LEU A 110 8.62 24.53 -7.84
CA LEU A 110 7.59 25.56 -7.79
C LEU A 110 8.15 26.97 -8.02
N GLN A 111 9.32 27.27 -7.47
CA GLN A 111 10.00 28.57 -7.63
C GLN A 111 10.49 28.80 -9.08
N ALA A 112 10.71 27.75 -9.86
CA ALA A 112 11.04 27.89 -11.27
C ALA A 112 9.91 28.56 -12.07
N VAL A 113 8.66 28.26 -11.70
CA VAL A 113 7.44 28.81 -12.33
C VAL A 113 7.01 30.11 -11.68
N ASP A 114 6.95 30.14 -10.34
CA ASP A 114 6.50 31.30 -9.57
C ASP A 114 7.55 31.70 -8.54
N LYS A 115 8.27 32.79 -8.83
CA LYS A 115 9.33 33.33 -7.96
C LYS A 115 8.82 33.79 -6.59
N THR A 116 7.51 34.00 -6.44
CA THR A 116 6.91 34.39 -5.15
C THR A 116 6.59 33.20 -4.26
N THR A 117 6.81 31.96 -4.73
CA THR A 117 6.60 30.74 -3.96
C THR A 117 7.31 30.77 -2.62
N THR A 118 6.57 30.39 -1.58
CA THR A 118 7.01 30.24 -0.21
C THR A 118 7.03 28.77 0.22
N LEU A 119 7.57 28.49 1.41
CA LEU A 119 7.48 27.15 2.01
C LEU A 119 6.04 26.81 2.45
N GLU A 120 5.21 27.80 2.79
CA GLU A 120 3.82 27.54 3.15
C GLU A 120 3.02 26.98 1.96
N ASP A 121 3.36 27.41 0.73
CA ASP A 121 2.79 26.84 -0.50
C ASP A 121 3.13 25.35 -0.63
N ILE A 122 4.37 24.96 -0.34
CA ILE A 122 4.79 23.55 -0.34
C ILE A 122 4.06 22.77 0.75
N TRP A 123 3.99 23.31 1.96
CA TRP A 123 3.30 22.66 3.09
C TRP A 123 1.81 22.47 2.84
N SER A 124 1.15 23.39 2.14
CA SER A 124 -0.25 23.22 1.73
C SER A 124 -0.48 21.98 0.87
N ILE A 125 0.56 21.54 0.13
CA ILE A 125 0.51 20.42 -0.81
C ILE A 125 0.98 19.12 -0.15
N THR A 126 2.18 19.12 0.44
CA THR A 126 2.88 17.88 0.87
C THR A 126 3.08 17.73 2.37
N ASP A 127 2.95 18.81 3.16
CA ASP A 127 3.13 18.77 4.62
C ASP A 127 2.20 19.72 5.41
N GLN A 128 0.90 19.46 5.30
CA GLN A 128 -0.14 20.28 5.92
C GLN A 128 -0.04 20.35 7.47
N GLY A 129 0.80 19.51 8.08
CA GLY A 129 1.04 19.51 9.53
C GLY A 129 1.74 20.77 10.02
N GLU A 130 2.58 21.38 9.18
CA GLU A 130 3.31 22.62 9.48
C GLU A 130 2.39 23.86 9.51
N LEU A 131 1.21 23.78 8.90
CA LEU A 131 0.23 24.87 8.86
C LEU A 131 -0.59 24.96 10.16
N ALA A 132 -0.82 23.84 10.85
CA ALA A 132 -1.71 23.78 12.02
C ALA A 132 -1.01 24.19 13.32
N ARG A 133 -1.03 25.50 13.63
CA ARG A 133 -0.26 26.08 14.75
C ARG A 133 -0.94 26.00 16.13
N LYS A 134 -2.26 25.85 16.21
CA LYS A 134 -3.02 25.86 17.48
C LYS A 134 -3.52 24.47 17.89
N SER A 135 -3.70 24.28 19.19
CA SER A 135 -4.40 23.10 19.74
C SER A 135 -5.88 23.12 19.33
N ALA A 136 -6.45 21.92 19.17
CA ALA A 136 -7.87 21.78 18.89
C ALA A 136 -8.71 22.25 20.10
N PRO A 137 -9.90 22.84 19.87
CA PRO A 137 -10.90 23.03 20.91
C PRO A 137 -11.25 21.70 21.60
N LYS A 138 -11.62 21.75 22.88
CA LYS A 138 -12.05 20.57 23.62
C LYS A 138 -13.31 19.98 22.98
N GLY A 139 -13.30 18.67 22.73
CA GLY A 139 -14.43 17.96 22.12
C GLY A 139 -14.56 18.15 20.61
N PHE A 140 -13.54 18.66 19.93
CA PHE A 140 -13.56 18.75 18.47
C PHE A 140 -13.61 17.35 17.83
N GLU A 141 -14.70 17.07 17.12
CA GLU A 141 -14.87 15.84 16.34
C GLU A 141 -14.16 15.97 14.99
N PHE A 142 -13.14 15.13 14.77
CA PHE A 142 -12.37 15.13 13.54
C PHE A 142 -12.78 14.02 12.57
N LEU A 143 -13.55 13.04 13.03
CA LEU A 143 -13.99 11.92 12.20
C LEU A 143 -15.15 12.37 11.30
N PRO A 144 -15.31 11.74 10.11
CA PRO A 144 -16.45 12.03 9.26
C PRO A 144 -17.77 11.58 9.91
N GLU A 145 -18.90 12.07 9.41
CA GLU A 145 -20.22 11.63 9.92
C GLU A 145 -20.54 10.18 9.53
N LYS A 146 -20.06 9.75 8.36
CA LYS A 146 -20.28 8.43 7.79
C LYS A 146 -19.01 7.95 7.06
N PRO A 147 -18.76 6.64 7.03
CA PRO A 147 -17.65 6.10 6.28
C PRO A 147 -17.86 6.28 4.76
N LEU A 148 -16.76 6.46 4.05
CA LEU A 148 -16.69 6.54 2.60
C LEU A 148 -17.17 5.23 1.96
N ASN A 149 -18.01 5.36 0.93
CA ASN A 149 -18.45 4.21 0.17
C ASN A 149 -17.44 3.91 -0.96
N ALA A 150 -16.48 3.02 -0.66
CA ALA A 150 -15.43 2.62 -1.60
C ALA A 150 -15.97 2.02 -2.91
N GLU A 151 -17.14 1.36 -2.90
CA GLU A 151 -17.73 0.74 -4.11
C GLU A 151 -18.23 1.77 -5.13
N LYS A 152 -18.56 2.97 -4.66
CA LYS A 152 -19.02 4.08 -5.53
C LYS A 152 -17.88 4.97 -6.02
N MET A 153 -16.64 4.68 -5.64
CA MET A 153 -15.50 5.49 -6.04
C MET A 153 -15.11 5.19 -7.49
N VAL A 154 -15.03 6.26 -8.28
CA VAL A 154 -14.35 6.23 -9.57
C VAL A 154 -12.85 6.17 -9.28
N HIS A 155 -12.16 5.22 -9.90
CA HIS A 155 -10.71 5.08 -9.83
C HIS A 155 -10.14 5.17 -11.24
N VAL A 156 -8.88 5.58 -11.34
CA VAL A 156 -8.17 5.62 -12.62
C VAL A 156 -7.85 4.19 -13.04
N HIS A 157 -8.17 3.84 -14.28
CA HIS A 157 -7.80 2.57 -14.87
C HIS A 157 -6.53 2.74 -15.70
N LEU A 158 -5.39 2.30 -15.15
CA LEU A 158 -4.10 2.38 -15.83
C LEU A 158 -4.05 1.39 -16.99
N LYS A 159 -3.77 1.91 -18.19
CA LYS A 159 -3.70 1.09 -19.41
C LYS A 159 -2.35 0.40 -19.55
N LYS A 160 -2.36 -0.83 -20.05
CA LYS A 160 -1.15 -1.57 -20.48
C LYS A 160 -0.97 -1.46 -21.99
N GLU A 161 -1.01 -0.24 -22.50
CA GLU A 161 -0.84 0.04 -23.92
C GLU A 161 0.46 0.81 -24.12
N ALA A 162 1.40 0.22 -24.86
CA ALA A 162 2.63 0.88 -25.26
C ALA A 162 2.57 1.19 -26.76
N ALA A 163 2.46 2.47 -27.09
CA ALA A 163 2.83 2.95 -28.41
C ALA A 163 4.36 3.04 -28.45
N LEU A 164 5.02 1.93 -28.81
CA LEU A 164 6.46 1.93 -29.01
C LEU A 164 6.75 2.44 -30.44
N PRO A 165 7.51 3.54 -30.61
CA PRO A 165 7.86 4.03 -31.94
C PRO A 165 8.63 2.96 -32.72
N PRO A 166 8.29 2.68 -34.00
CA PRO A 166 8.96 1.65 -34.79
C PRO A 166 10.48 1.85 -34.90
N GLU A 167 10.92 3.11 -34.96
CA GLU A 167 12.34 3.47 -35.02
C GLU A 167 13.07 3.08 -33.72
N VAL A 168 12.49 3.41 -32.57
CA VAL A 168 13.04 3.07 -31.24
C VAL A 168 13.10 1.56 -31.05
N LEU A 169 12.05 0.83 -31.46
CA LEU A 169 12.04 -0.62 -31.40
C LEU A 169 13.17 -1.24 -32.23
N LYS A 170 13.34 -0.78 -33.47
CA LYS A 170 14.36 -1.29 -34.37
C LYS A 170 15.77 -1.09 -33.81
N GLU A 171 16.08 0.12 -33.33
CA GLU A 171 17.38 0.43 -32.72
C GLU A 171 17.67 -0.43 -31.49
N LEU A 172 16.68 -0.62 -30.61
CA LEU A 172 16.82 -1.45 -29.42
C LEU A 172 17.05 -2.93 -29.77
N VAL A 173 16.33 -3.48 -30.75
CA VAL A 173 16.48 -4.87 -31.18
C VAL A 173 17.85 -5.10 -31.80
N GLU A 174 18.32 -4.19 -32.66
CA GLU A 174 19.66 -4.25 -33.26
C GLU A 174 20.75 -4.22 -32.17
N LYS A 175 20.63 -3.29 -31.22
CA LYS A 175 21.57 -3.17 -30.09
C LYS A 175 21.58 -4.41 -29.21
N LEU A 176 20.42 -4.94 -28.85
CA LEU A 176 20.31 -6.15 -28.01
C LEU A 176 20.90 -7.38 -28.71
N THR A 177 20.65 -7.49 -30.02
CA THR A 177 21.18 -8.59 -30.84
C THR A 177 22.71 -8.50 -30.96
N SER A 178 23.24 -7.30 -31.20
CA SER A 178 24.69 -7.04 -31.33
C SER A 178 25.43 -7.26 -30.01
N ASP A 179 24.97 -6.62 -28.94
CA ASP A 179 25.75 -6.49 -27.70
C ASP A 179 25.53 -7.69 -26.76
N TYR A 180 24.39 -8.37 -26.84
CA TYR A 180 23.98 -9.44 -25.93
C TYR A 180 23.70 -10.78 -26.62
N GLY A 181 23.81 -10.85 -27.95
CA GLY A 181 23.62 -12.08 -28.72
C GLY A 181 22.19 -12.63 -28.66
N THR A 182 21.20 -11.80 -28.33
CA THR A 182 19.80 -12.23 -28.28
C THR A 182 19.22 -12.43 -29.68
N LYS A 183 18.37 -13.44 -29.85
CA LYS A 183 17.61 -13.59 -31.11
C LYS A 183 16.68 -12.39 -31.31
N PRO A 184 16.57 -11.82 -32.54
CA PRO A 184 15.78 -10.61 -32.79
C PRO A 184 14.34 -10.69 -32.29
N GLY A 185 13.62 -11.78 -32.57
CA GLY A 185 12.23 -11.93 -32.11
C GLY A 185 12.08 -12.05 -30.59
N LEU A 186 13.10 -12.56 -29.88
CA LEU A 186 13.11 -12.56 -28.42
C LEU A 186 13.38 -11.15 -27.88
N ALA A 187 14.33 -10.43 -28.46
CA ALA A 187 14.64 -9.05 -28.11
C ALA A 187 13.41 -8.14 -28.30
N GLU A 188 12.73 -8.27 -29.43
CA GLU A 188 11.50 -7.54 -29.75
C GLU A 188 10.41 -7.79 -28.69
N ALA A 189 10.12 -9.06 -28.38
CA ALA A 189 9.12 -9.42 -27.38
C ALA A 189 9.47 -8.89 -25.98
N MET A 190 10.76 -8.90 -25.61
CA MET A 190 11.24 -8.38 -24.33
C MET A 190 11.12 -6.86 -24.25
N VAL A 191 11.51 -6.14 -25.31
CA VAL A 191 11.38 -4.67 -25.40
C VAL A 191 9.91 -4.25 -25.36
N GLN A 192 9.04 -4.93 -26.11
CA GLN A 192 7.60 -4.67 -26.08
C GLN A 192 7.02 -4.86 -24.68
N THR A 193 7.37 -5.97 -24.00
CA THR A 193 6.93 -6.24 -22.63
C THR A 193 7.42 -5.16 -21.65
N ALA A 194 8.68 -4.71 -21.79
CA ALA A 194 9.23 -3.65 -20.95
C ALA A 194 8.51 -2.31 -21.19
N ALA A 195 8.21 -1.97 -22.45
CA ALA A 195 7.48 -0.77 -22.81
C ALA A 195 6.03 -0.78 -22.28
N GLU A 196 5.33 -1.92 -22.38
CA GLU A 196 3.97 -2.11 -21.82
C GLU A 196 3.96 -1.88 -20.30
N LEU A 197 4.93 -2.45 -19.59
CA LEU A 197 5.07 -2.28 -18.14
C LEU A 197 5.45 -0.85 -17.76
N ARG A 198 6.28 -0.18 -18.56
CA ARG A 198 6.57 1.24 -18.36
C ARG A 198 5.30 2.08 -18.51
N SER A 199 4.52 1.86 -19.56
CA SER A 199 3.27 2.60 -19.79
C SER A 199 2.28 2.40 -18.65
N TRP A 200 2.19 1.17 -18.13
CA TRP A 200 1.37 0.82 -16.97
C TRP A 200 1.82 1.50 -15.68
N CYS A 201 3.13 1.54 -15.42
CA CYS A 201 3.67 2.15 -14.21
C CYS A 201 3.81 3.67 -14.28
N CYS A 202 3.91 4.23 -15.50
CA CYS A 202 4.12 5.65 -15.75
C CYS A 202 3.03 6.18 -16.69
N PRO A 203 1.80 6.41 -16.22
CA PRO A 203 0.71 6.95 -17.04
C PRO A 203 1.04 8.32 -17.66
N LEU A 204 0.29 8.70 -18.69
CA LEU A 204 0.39 10.03 -19.28
C LEU A 204 -0.08 11.08 -18.26
N LEU A 205 0.52 12.27 -18.30
CA LEU A 205 0.12 13.37 -17.40
C LEU A 205 -1.36 13.74 -17.57
N GLU A 206 -1.89 13.64 -18.79
CA GLU A 206 -3.29 13.90 -19.13
C GLU A 206 -4.28 12.88 -18.53
N GLU A 207 -3.81 11.70 -18.12
CA GLU A 207 -4.64 10.69 -17.46
C GLU A 207 -4.84 11.00 -15.97
N LEU A 208 -4.12 11.99 -15.43
CA LEU A 208 -4.17 12.39 -14.03
C LEU A 208 -4.83 13.76 -13.87
N THR A 209 -5.38 13.97 -12.67
CA THR A 209 -5.86 15.28 -12.21
C THR A 209 -4.92 15.86 -11.17
N SER A 210 -4.87 17.19 -11.07
CA SER A 210 -4.01 17.88 -10.10
C SER A 210 -4.30 17.40 -8.68
N GLY A 211 -3.24 17.07 -7.95
CA GLY A 211 -3.29 16.47 -6.61
C GLY A 211 -3.23 14.94 -6.60
N GLN A 212 -3.14 14.29 -7.77
CA GLN A 212 -2.95 12.84 -7.89
C GLN A 212 -1.47 12.45 -8.03
N ALA A 213 -1.11 11.34 -7.41
CA ALA A 213 0.22 10.75 -7.48
C ALA A 213 0.15 9.31 -7.96
N VAL A 214 1.21 8.86 -8.64
CA VAL A 214 1.38 7.44 -8.98
C VAL A 214 2.25 6.79 -7.92
N TRP A 215 1.83 5.64 -7.40
CA TRP A 215 2.58 4.93 -6.35
C TRP A 215 2.57 3.42 -6.59
N LEU A 216 3.72 2.76 -6.36
CA LEU A 216 3.82 1.30 -6.42
C LEU A 216 3.49 0.70 -5.05
N VAL A 217 2.36 -0.02 -4.98
CA VAL A 217 1.87 -0.66 -3.76
C VAL A 217 1.89 -2.18 -3.87
N HIS A 218 1.77 -2.89 -2.75
CA HIS A 218 1.61 -4.34 -2.81
C HIS A 218 0.25 -4.69 -3.42
N GLY A 219 0.21 -5.68 -4.31
CA GLY A 219 -1.04 -6.26 -4.78
C GLY A 219 -1.78 -6.98 -3.64
N THR A 220 -3.06 -7.27 -3.84
CA THR A 220 -3.93 -7.96 -2.86
C THR A 220 -3.58 -9.44 -2.65
N HIS A 221 -2.71 -10.03 -3.48
CA HIS A 221 -2.28 -11.41 -3.36
C HIS A 221 -1.15 -11.60 -2.33
N LYS A 222 -1.33 -12.56 -1.41
CA LYS A 222 -0.33 -12.91 -0.40
C LYS A 222 0.87 -13.61 -1.03
N SER A 223 2.08 -13.19 -0.65
CA SER A 223 3.33 -13.87 -0.98
C SER A 223 4.23 -14.02 0.24
N ARG A 224 4.98 -15.12 0.31
CA ARG A 224 5.96 -15.38 1.39
C ARG A 224 7.22 -14.51 1.28
N ARG A 225 7.48 -13.90 0.12
CA ARG A 225 8.63 -13.01 -0.13
C ARG A 225 8.18 -11.78 -0.90
N THR A 226 8.87 -10.67 -0.71
CA THR A 226 8.69 -9.50 -1.57
C THR A 226 9.07 -9.89 -3.00
N ASP A 227 8.08 -9.93 -3.87
CA ASP A 227 8.22 -10.21 -5.29
C ASP A 227 7.80 -8.94 -6.05
N PRO A 228 8.73 -8.26 -6.76
CA PRO A 228 8.40 -7.02 -7.45
C PRO A 228 7.29 -7.15 -8.49
N ARG A 229 7.01 -8.36 -9.01
CA ARG A 229 5.86 -8.60 -9.91
C ARG A 229 4.51 -8.42 -9.23
N LEU A 230 4.49 -8.47 -7.91
CA LEU A 230 3.30 -8.26 -7.12
C LEU A 230 3.12 -6.79 -6.75
N PHE A 231 4.01 -5.89 -7.17
CA PHE A 231 3.73 -4.47 -7.08
C PHE A 231 2.76 -4.05 -8.17
N THR A 232 1.77 -3.26 -7.76
CA THR A 232 0.74 -2.71 -8.64
C THR A 232 0.85 -1.18 -8.58
N PRO A 233 0.98 -0.49 -9.72
CA PRO A 233 0.88 0.96 -9.75
C PRO A 233 -0.57 1.35 -9.47
N VAL A 234 -0.75 2.31 -8.58
CA VAL A 234 -2.05 2.89 -8.25
C VAL A 234 -1.97 4.40 -8.34
N VAL A 235 -3.05 5.02 -8.80
CA VAL A 235 -3.22 6.47 -8.76
C VAL A 235 -3.94 6.83 -7.46
N LEU A 236 -3.33 7.72 -6.68
CA LEU A 236 -3.82 8.15 -5.37
C LEU A 236 -4.07 9.67 -5.38
N THR A 237 -5.26 10.08 -4.96
CA THR A 237 -5.63 11.49 -4.80
C THR A 237 -5.17 11.98 -3.43
N LEU A 238 -3.92 12.43 -3.35
CA LEU A 238 -3.31 12.90 -2.10
C LEU A 238 -3.89 14.24 -1.66
N LEU A 239 -4.22 15.09 -2.62
CA LEU A 239 -4.76 16.42 -2.39
C LEU A 239 -5.92 16.68 -3.35
N THR A 240 -7.03 17.23 -2.86
CA THR A 240 -8.09 17.73 -3.75
C THR A 240 -7.98 19.25 -3.91
N PRO A 241 -8.50 19.84 -5.00
CA PRO A 241 -8.55 21.29 -5.16
C PRO A 241 -9.26 22.01 -3.99
N ALA A 242 -10.26 21.36 -3.38
CA ALA A 242 -10.93 21.89 -2.20
C ALA A 242 -9.99 21.90 -0.98
N GLU A 243 -9.25 20.81 -0.75
CA GLU A 243 -8.30 20.68 0.36
C GLU A 243 -7.10 21.62 0.24
N GLN A 244 -6.64 21.89 -0.99
CA GLN A 244 -5.51 22.79 -1.24
C GLN A 244 -5.78 24.22 -0.76
N ASN A 245 -7.04 24.66 -0.81
CA ASN A 245 -7.46 26.00 -0.41
C ASN A 245 -7.95 26.08 1.05
N LEU A 246 -7.82 25.00 1.83
CA LEU A 246 -8.24 24.99 3.24
C LEU A 246 -7.22 25.70 4.12
N THR A 247 -7.70 26.64 4.93
CA THR A 247 -6.93 27.21 6.03
C THR A 247 -7.03 26.31 7.26
N LEU A 248 -5.91 25.75 7.70
CA LEU A 248 -5.83 24.90 8.89
C LEU A 248 -5.45 25.74 10.12
N ASN A 249 -6.45 26.14 10.92
CA ASN A 249 -6.24 26.98 12.09
C ASN A 249 -5.74 26.20 13.29
N HIS A 250 -6.18 24.94 13.44
CA HIS A 250 -5.84 24.11 14.59
C HIS A 250 -5.69 22.62 14.24
N ARG A 251 -5.02 21.87 15.12
CA ARG A 251 -4.71 20.45 14.92
C ARG A 251 -5.93 19.54 14.70
N GLY A 252 -7.10 19.90 15.21
CA GLY A 252 -8.36 19.17 14.96
C GLY A 252 -8.78 19.17 13.47
N GLU A 253 -8.74 20.32 12.80
CA GLU A 253 -9.02 20.43 11.36
C GLU A 253 -7.99 19.66 10.54
N PHE A 254 -6.71 19.72 10.92
CA PHE A 254 -5.67 18.90 10.32
C PHE A 254 -5.98 17.41 10.45
N LYS A 255 -6.35 16.92 11.64
CA LYS A 255 -6.76 15.52 11.82
C LYS A 255 -7.94 15.15 10.93
N LYS A 256 -8.92 16.04 10.78
CA LYS A 256 -10.10 15.82 9.93
C LYS A 256 -9.72 15.66 8.47
N VAL A 257 -8.89 16.55 7.93
CA VAL A 257 -8.37 16.46 6.56
C VAL A 257 -7.56 15.18 6.38
N LYS A 258 -6.68 14.85 7.33
CA LYS A 258 -5.84 13.64 7.25
C LYS A 258 -6.63 12.35 7.35
N MET A 259 -7.71 12.32 8.12
CA MET A 259 -8.63 11.18 8.16
C MET A 259 -9.31 10.98 6.81
N ALA A 260 -9.86 12.05 6.21
CA ALA A 260 -10.50 11.98 4.90
C ALA A 260 -9.51 11.56 3.79
N GLN A 261 -8.28 12.09 3.82
CA GLN A 261 -7.20 11.68 2.91
C GLN A 261 -6.84 10.21 3.08
N LEU A 262 -6.65 9.75 4.33
CA LEU A 262 -6.29 8.36 4.64
C LEU A 262 -7.37 7.37 4.16
N GLU A 263 -8.63 7.68 4.42
CA GLU A 263 -9.77 6.88 3.98
C GLU A 263 -9.84 6.83 2.44
N ARG A 264 -9.66 7.97 1.76
CA ARG A 264 -9.66 8.07 0.29
C ARG A 264 -8.54 7.24 -0.34
N ILE A 265 -7.27 7.46 0.06
CA ILE A 265 -6.13 6.79 -0.60
C ILE A 265 -6.13 5.28 -0.37
N THR A 266 -6.61 4.82 0.78
CA THR A 266 -6.69 3.38 1.07
C THR A 266 -7.80 2.74 0.25
N ALA A 267 -8.95 3.39 0.11
CA ALA A 267 -10.03 2.92 -0.76
C ALA A 267 -9.64 2.96 -2.25
N GLU A 268 -8.96 4.01 -2.72
CA GLU A 268 -8.45 4.11 -4.10
C GLU A 268 -7.45 3.01 -4.44
N ALA A 269 -6.50 2.74 -3.53
CA ALA A 269 -5.56 1.64 -3.69
C ALA A 269 -6.30 0.30 -3.78
N TRP A 270 -7.22 0.05 -2.85
CA TRP A 270 -8.03 -1.17 -2.81
C TRP A 270 -8.83 -1.37 -4.11
N ARG A 271 -9.41 -0.30 -4.65
CA ARG A 271 -10.17 -0.32 -5.89
C ARG A 271 -9.34 -0.69 -7.12
N GLN A 272 -8.02 -0.51 -7.05
CA GLN A 272 -7.03 -0.80 -8.08
C GLN A 272 -6.21 -2.07 -7.77
N ASP A 273 -6.77 -3.00 -6.98
CA ASP A 273 -6.15 -4.27 -6.59
C ASP A 273 -4.81 -4.12 -5.84
N GLY A 274 -4.62 -2.98 -5.17
CA GLY A 274 -3.44 -2.63 -4.40
C GLY A 274 -3.73 -2.32 -2.92
N VAL A 275 -2.71 -2.42 -2.08
CA VAL A 275 -2.80 -2.09 -0.65
C VAL A 275 -1.56 -1.36 -0.15
N LEU A 276 -1.81 -0.25 0.55
CA LEU A 276 -0.78 0.61 1.13
C LEU A 276 -0.27 0.03 2.45
N THR A 277 1.04 0.03 2.67
CA THR A 277 1.57 -0.24 4.01
C THR A 277 1.34 0.97 4.92
N THR A 278 1.34 0.76 6.24
CA THR A 278 1.27 1.89 7.19
C THR A 278 2.45 2.87 7.02
N LEU A 279 3.59 2.37 6.53
CA LEU A 279 4.74 3.20 6.21
C LEU A 279 4.47 4.10 4.99
N ASP A 280 3.75 3.59 3.99
CA ASP A 280 3.34 4.36 2.81
C ASP A 280 2.41 5.49 3.19
N THR A 281 1.37 5.19 3.97
CA THR A 281 0.42 6.21 4.40
C THR A 281 1.06 7.26 5.31
N GLN A 282 2.01 6.86 6.17
CA GLN A 282 2.80 7.80 6.99
C GLN A 282 3.68 8.71 6.12
N TRP A 283 4.31 8.14 5.09
CA TRP A 283 5.19 8.88 4.18
C TRP A 283 4.40 9.89 3.35
N LEU A 284 3.38 9.41 2.63
CA LEU A 284 2.56 10.17 1.69
C LEU A 284 1.78 11.31 2.35
N LEU A 285 1.25 11.08 3.56
CA LEU A 285 0.43 12.07 4.27
C LEU A 285 1.21 12.89 5.29
N SER A 286 2.53 12.68 5.39
CA SER A 286 3.40 13.29 6.39
C SER A 286 2.92 13.12 7.83
N LEU A 287 2.50 11.91 8.18
CA LEU A 287 1.97 11.57 9.50
C LEU A 287 3.03 10.90 10.38
N SER A 288 3.02 11.27 11.66
CA SER A 288 3.82 10.55 12.66
C SER A 288 3.21 9.15 12.93
N PRO A 289 4.01 8.15 13.34
CA PRO A 289 3.49 6.83 13.67
C PRO A 289 2.42 6.86 14.76
N GLY A 290 2.56 7.76 15.75
CA GLY A 290 1.59 7.94 16.83
C GLY A 290 0.26 8.49 16.34
N LEU A 291 0.30 9.50 15.47
CA LEU A 291 -0.93 10.07 14.90
C LEU A 291 -1.61 9.09 13.93
N MET A 292 -0.85 8.37 13.11
CA MET A 292 -1.40 7.33 12.24
C MET A 292 -2.16 6.27 13.05
N ARG A 293 -1.57 5.83 14.16
CA ARG A 293 -2.20 4.87 15.06
C ARG A 293 -3.50 5.43 15.64
N GLU A 294 -3.47 6.66 16.14
CA GLU A 294 -4.66 7.35 16.68
C GLU A 294 -5.78 7.40 15.65
N LEU A 295 -5.50 7.84 14.42
CA LEU A 295 -6.51 7.94 13.35
C LEU A 295 -7.14 6.57 13.02
N LEU A 296 -6.32 5.53 12.90
CA LEU A 296 -6.80 4.17 12.61
C LEU A 296 -7.65 3.60 13.75
N GLU A 297 -7.21 3.77 15.00
CA GLU A 297 -7.95 3.29 16.19
C GLU A 297 -9.28 4.04 16.33
N SER A 298 -9.29 5.37 16.24
CA SER A 298 -10.53 6.16 16.37
C SER A 298 -11.53 5.88 15.25
N TYR A 299 -11.06 5.70 14.00
CA TYR A 299 -11.94 5.33 12.89
C TYR A 299 -12.56 3.95 13.09
N GLN A 300 -11.77 2.98 13.56
CA GLN A 300 -12.25 1.65 13.89
C GLN A 300 -13.27 1.68 15.04
N GLU A 301 -13.00 2.42 16.11
CA GLU A 301 -13.89 2.52 17.28
C GLU A 301 -15.25 3.11 16.90
N GLN A 302 -15.26 4.15 16.05
CA GLN A 302 -16.51 4.80 15.65
C GLN A 302 -17.34 3.95 14.66
N PHE A 303 -16.69 3.38 13.64
CA PHE A 303 -17.42 2.74 12.53
C PHE A 303 -17.44 1.22 12.58
N GLY A 304 -16.58 0.60 13.39
CA GLY A 304 -16.35 -0.84 13.36
C GLY A 304 -15.77 -1.32 12.03
N ILE A 305 -15.04 -0.45 11.31
CA ILE A 305 -14.46 -0.71 9.98
C ILE A 305 -12.95 -0.58 10.09
N LEU A 306 -12.24 -1.54 9.48
CA LEU A 306 -10.79 -1.47 9.34
C LEU A 306 -10.45 -0.95 7.95
N LEU A 307 -9.58 0.06 7.85
CA LEU A 307 -9.14 0.54 6.54
C LEU A 307 -8.27 -0.51 5.82
N PRO A 308 -8.37 -0.62 4.47
CA PRO A 308 -7.62 -1.59 3.68
C PRO A 308 -6.16 -1.19 3.57
N THR A 309 -5.33 -1.70 4.49
CA THR A 309 -3.88 -1.53 4.48
C THR A 309 -3.23 -2.90 4.25
N ALA A 310 -1.98 -2.93 3.80
CA ALA A 310 -1.22 -4.17 3.66
C ALA A 310 -1.11 -4.92 5.01
N GLY A 311 -1.13 -4.18 6.12
CA GLY A 311 -1.13 -4.77 7.45
C GLY A 311 -2.39 -5.58 7.75
N THR A 312 -3.56 -5.06 7.35
CA THR A 312 -4.86 -5.72 7.54
C THR A 312 -5.08 -6.78 6.47
N VAL A 313 -5.01 -6.44 5.17
CA VAL A 313 -5.36 -7.33 4.05
C VAL A 313 -4.38 -8.48 3.85
N LEU A 314 -3.07 -8.20 3.91
CA LEU A 314 -2.02 -9.19 3.62
C LEU A 314 -1.48 -9.88 4.86
N ASP A 315 -2.00 -9.57 6.05
CA ASP A 315 -1.45 -9.97 7.35
C ASP A 315 0.04 -9.61 7.52
N MET A 316 0.51 -8.55 6.86
CA MET A 316 1.91 -8.10 6.97
C MET A 316 2.18 -7.31 8.26
N GLY A 317 1.13 -6.95 9.00
CA GLY A 317 1.23 -6.24 10.27
C GLY A 317 1.54 -7.18 11.44
N ARG A 318 1.98 -6.60 12.56
CA ARG A 318 2.09 -7.32 13.85
C ARG A 318 0.72 -7.59 14.51
N SER A 319 -0.36 -7.22 13.83
CA SER A 319 -1.69 -7.13 14.38
C SER A 319 -2.32 -8.51 14.47
N LEU A 320 -2.07 -9.23 15.56
CA LEU A 320 -2.96 -10.31 15.99
C LEU A 320 -4.38 -9.76 16.30
N THR A 321 -4.49 -8.43 16.47
CA THR A 321 -5.71 -7.69 16.77
C THR A 321 -6.80 -7.75 15.70
N HIS A 322 -6.51 -7.77 14.39
CA HIS A 322 -7.60 -7.85 13.39
C HIS A 322 -8.23 -9.24 13.32
N LYS A 323 -7.50 -10.30 13.67
CA LYS A 323 -8.08 -11.65 13.83
C LYS A 323 -9.02 -11.70 15.04
N THR A 324 -8.62 -11.05 16.13
CA THR A 324 -9.45 -10.86 17.32
C THR A 324 -10.73 -10.08 16.97
N ILE A 325 -10.62 -9.01 16.19
CA ILE A 325 -11.76 -8.21 15.71
C ILE A 325 -12.70 -9.03 14.83
N VAL A 326 -12.18 -9.85 13.90
CA VAL A 326 -12.98 -10.77 13.08
C VAL A 326 -13.83 -11.68 13.97
N ILE A 327 -13.21 -12.25 15.00
CA ILE A 327 -13.89 -13.16 15.93
C ILE A 327 -14.92 -12.42 16.77
N GLU A 328 -14.61 -11.21 17.25
CA GLU A 328 -15.59 -10.40 17.99
C GLU A 328 -16.81 -10.06 17.13
N MET A 329 -16.63 -9.65 15.87
CA MET A 329 -17.75 -9.42 14.94
C MET A 329 -18.55 -10.68 14.68
N PHE A 330 -17.86 -11.82 14.54
CA PHE A 330 -18.51 -13.11 14.34
C PHE A 330 -19.33 -13.53 15.57
N LEU A 331 -18.81 -13.33 16.78
CA LEU A 331 -19.52 -13.58 18.04
C LEU A 331 -20.71 -12.62 18.25
N GLN A 332 -20.69 -11.44 17.62
CA GLN A 332 -21.83 -10.51 17.57
C GLN A 332 -22.92 -10.95 16.56
N GLY A 333 -22.74 -12.08 15.87
CA GLY A 333 -23.73 -12.66 14.95
C GLY A 333 -23.61 -12.18 13.50
N LEU A 334 -22.51 -11.50 13.13
CA LEU A 334 -22.29 -11.12 11.74
C LEU A 334 -21.87 -12.34 10.90
N THR A 335 -22.35 -12.39 9.66
CA THR A 335 -21.95 -13.44 8.71
C THR A 335 -20.54 -13.19 8.18
N ALA A 336 -19.86 -14.25 7.72
CA ALA A 336 -18.54 -14.13 7.10
C ALA A 336 -18.52 -13.11 5.94
N HIS A 337 -19.58 -13.07 5.13
CA HIS A 337 -19.79 -12.07 4.09
C HIS A 337 -19.83 -10.62 4.63
N GLN A 338 -20.60 -10.38 5.70
CA GLN A 338 -20.70 -9.05 6.31
C GLN A 338 -19.35 -8.60 6.90
N ILE A 339 -18.64 -9.52 7.57
CA ILE A 339 -17.33 -9.25 8.16
C ILE A 339 -16.32 -8.94 7.05
N ALA A 340 -16.26 -9.78 6.01
CA ALA A 340 -15.36 -9.63 4.86
C ALA A 340 -15.48 -8.24 4.23
N ARG A 341 -16.70 -7.75 4.02
CA ARG A 341 -16.95 -6.38 3.51
C ARG A 341 -16.49 -5.28 4.48
N ARG A 342 -16.63 -5.45 5.80
CA ARG A 342 -16.22 -4.46 6.80
C ARG A 342 -14.71 -4.34 7.00
N ILE A 343 -13.96 -5.40 6.70
CA ILE A 343 -12.50 -5.45 6.92
C ILE A 343 -11.69 -5.57 5.63
N PHE A 344 -12.35 -5.45 4.47
CA PHE A 344 -11.73 -5.59 3.15
C PHE A 344 -10.94 -6.90 2.99
N HIS A 345 -11.58 -8.01 3.33
CA HIS A 345 -11.02 -9.35 3.17
C HIS A 345 -11.89 -10.19 2.23
N THR A 346 -11.34 -11.30 1.75
CA THR A 346 -12.15 -12.34 1.10
C THR A 346 -12.87 -13.16 2.17
N GLU A 347 -14.02 -13.73 1.80
CA GLU A 347 -14.81 -14.57 2.71
C GLU A 347 -14.01 -15.79 3.16
N GLU A 348 -13.18 -16.37 2.29
CA GLU A 348 -12.34 -17.51 2.61
C GLU A 348 -11.30 -17.18 3.68
N ALA A 349 -10.78 -15.94 3.68
CA ALA A 349 -9.83 -15.48 4.68
C ALA A 349 -10.51 -15.31 6.05
N VAL A 350 -11.74 -14.76 6.07
CA VAL A 350 -12.55 -14.63 7.28
C VAL A 350 -12.92 -16.01 7.86
N ASP A 351 -13.38 -16.92 7.00
CA ASP A 351 -13.69 -18.30 7.38
C ASP A 351 -12.48 -19.03 7.95
N ALA A 352 -11.29 -18.80 7.41
CA ALA A 352 -10.07 -19.37 7.95
C ALA A 352 -9.83 -18.90 9.39
N TYR A 353 -10.06 -17.63 9.72
CA TYR A 353 -9.94 -17.13 11.10
C TYR A 353 -10.98 -17.74 12.03
N ILE A 354 -12.24 -17.83 11.60
CA ILE A 354 -13.32 -18.44 12.37
C ILE A 354 -13.02 -19.92 12.65
N LYS A 355 -12.56 -20.68 11.64
CA LYS A 355 -12.17 -22.08 11.81
C LYS A 355 -11.03 -22.28 12.79
N VAL A 356 -10.06 -21.36 12.83
CA VAL A 356 -8.96 -21.41 13.81
C VAL A 356 -9.48 -21.18 15.23
N PHE A 357 -10.37 -20.21 15.40
CA PHE A 357 -11.01 -19.96 16.68
C PHE A 357 -11.82 -21.18 17.16
N ASP A 358 -12.62 -21.78 16.28
CA ASP A 358 -13.41 -22.98 16.61
C ASP A 358 -12.54 -24.15 17.06
N ARG A 359 -11.40 -24.37 16.41
CA ARG A 359 -10.42 -25.38 16.85
C ARG A 359 -9.90 -25.09 18.25
N VAL A 360 -9.59 -23.82 18.57
CA VAL A 360 -9.13 -23.43 19.91
C VAL A 360 -10.23 -23.62 20.95
N LEU A 361 -11.50 -23.30 20.63
CA LEU A 361 -12.64 -23.55 21.52
C LEU A 361 -12.79 -25.03 21.87
N ILE A 362 -12.74 -25.90 20.86
CA ILE A 362 -12.83 -27.36 21.06
C ILE A 362 -11.66 -27.85 21.94
N LEU A 363 -10.44 -27.42 21.65
CA LEU A 363 -9.26 -27.81 22.44
C LEU A 363 -9.34 -27.31 23.89
N LYS A 364 -9.88 -26.11 24.11
CA LYS A 364 -10.13 -25.57 25.45
C LYS A 364 -11.19 -26.40 26.19
N TYR A 365 -12.27 -26.78 25.51
CA TYR A 365 -13.32 -27.61 26.08
C TYR A 365 -12.79 -28.95 26.61
N PHE A 366 -11.87 -29.59 25.87
CA PHE A 366 -11.19 -30.82 26.28
C PHE A 366 -10.04 -30.60 27.30
N GLY A 367 -9.80 -29.36 27.75
CA GLY A 367 -8.78 -29.06 28.76
C GLY A 367 -7.34 -29.26 28.28
N MET A 368 -7.08 -29.17 26.96
CA MET A 368 -5.75 -29.39 26.40
C MET A 368 -4.77 -28.27 26.83
N PRO A 369 -3.50 -28.58 27.14
CA PRO A 369 -2.51 -27.56 27.49
C PRO A 369 -2.08 -26.74 26.26
N GLU A 370 -1.75 -25.45 26.46
CA GLU A 370 -1.41 -24.50 25.38
C GLU A 370 -0.30 -25.00 24.43
N ASN A 371 0.74 -25.64 24.97
CA ASN A 371 1.85 -26.18 24.19
C ASN A 371 1.39 -27.29 23.22
N LEU A 372 0.38 -28.06 23.61
CA LEU A 372 -0.20 -29.11 22.76
C LEU A 372 -1.15 -28.49 21.74
N MET A 373 -1.92 -27.47 22.13
CA MET A 373 -2.72 -26.69 21.18
C MET A 373 -1.84 -26.09 20.07
N GLN A 374 -0.65 -25.60 20.41
CA GLN A 374 0.31 -25.08 19.43
C GLN A 374 0.71 -26.12 18.39
N ARG A 375 1.01 -27.35 18.83
CA ARG A 375 1.41 -28.45 17.93
C ARG A 375 0.26 -28.91 17.05
N VAL A 376 -0.94 -29.02 17.61
CA VAL A 376 -2.13 -29.51 16.91
C VAL A 376 -2.65 -28.48 15.89
N THR A 377 -2.64 -27.20 16.26
CA THR A 377 -3.15 -26.13 15.40
C THR A 377 -2.11 -25.61 14.39
N GLY A 378 -0.82 -25.80 14.68
CA GLY A 378 0.27 -25.24 13.88
C GLY A 378 0.41 -23.71 13.98
N HIS A 379 -0.30 -23.08 14.94
CA HIS A 379 -0.29 -21.64 15.13
C HIS A 379 0.67 -21.19 16.24
N SER A 380 0.97 -19.89 16.31
CA SER A 380 1.84 -19.35 17.35
C SER A 380 1.15 -19.38 18.71
N ILE A 381 1.92 -19.56 19.78
CA ILE A 381 1.38 -19.56 21.15
C ILE A 381 0.71 -18.23 21.51
N ALA A 382 1.21 -17.12 20.95
CA ALA A 382 0.62 -15.80 21.13
C ALA A 382 -0.81 -15.72 20.56
N LEU A 383 -1.03 -16.23 19.34
CA LEU A 383 -2.36 -16.26 18.72
C LEU A 383 -3.33 -17.13 19.53
N ILE A 384 -2.86 -18.27 20.03
CA ILE A 384 -3.67 -19.17 20.87
C ILE A 384 -4.09 -18.47 22.16
N LYS A 385 -3.16 -17.78 22.84
CA LYS A 385 -3.46 -17.03 24.07
C LYS A 385 -4.51 -15.94 23.86
N GLU A 386 -4.47 -15.22 22.75
CA GLU A 386 -5.49 -14.22 22.43
C GLU A 386 -6.86 -14.84 22.18
N HIS A 387 -6.93 -15.95 21.44
CA HIS A 387 -8.19 -16.69 21.26
C HIS A 387 -8.73 -17.24 22.59
N LEU A 388 -7.85 -17.73 23.48
CA LEU A 388 -8.26 -18.15 24.82
C LEU A 388 -8.81 -16.98 25.65
N ALA A 389 -8.18 -15.80 25.59
CA ALA A 389 -8.65 -14.60 26.26
C ALA A 389 -10.03 -14.14 25.74
N LEU A 390 -10.26 -14.18 24.42
CA LEU A 390 -11.59 -13.96 23.83
C LEU A 390 -12.60 -14.99 24.33
N THR A 391 -12.18 -16.25 24.41
CA THR A 391 -13.04 -17.32 24.92
C THR A 391 -13.43 -17.08 26.37
N GLU A 392 -12.50 -16.67 27.22
CA GLU A 392 -12.79 -16.34 28.64
C GLU A 392 -13.73 -15.15 28.77
N LYS A 393 -13.56 -14.13 27.91
CA LYS A 393 -14.40 -12.93 27.87
C LYS A 393 -15.85 -13.26 27.48
N HIS A 394 -16.07 -14.10 26.48
CA HIS A 394 -17.41 -14.39 25.93
C HIS A 394 -18.05 -15.65 26.53
N PHE A 395 -17.26 -16.62 26.97
CA PHE A 395 -17.68 -17.91 27.52
C PHE A 395 -16.95 -18.18 28.85
N PRO A 396 -17.34 -17.50 29.94
CA PRO A 396 -16.65 -17.60 31.23
C PRO A 396 -16.87 -18.96 31.91
N THR A 397 -17.95 -19.66 31.58
CA THR A 397 -18.30 -20.97 32.16
C THR A 397 -18.23 -22.08 31.12
N LYS A 398 -17.99 -23.32 31.58
CA LYS A 398 -17.94 -24.50 30.71
C LYS A 398 -19.31 -24.78 30.09
N GLU A 399 -20.39 -24.47 30.79
CA GLU A 399 -21.76 -24.61 30.33
C GLU A 399 -22.07 -23.65 29.17
N ALA A 400 -21.66 -22.38 29.27
CA ALA A 400 -21.84 -21.40 28.19
C ALA A 400 -21.06 -21.78 26.93
N LEU A 401 -19.86 -22.33 27.10
CA LEU A 401 -19.07 -22.86 26.00
C LEU A 401 -19.74 -24.09 25.35
N MET A 402 -20.30 -25.00 26.15
CA MET A 402 -21.04 -26.17 25.66
C MET A 402 -22.29 -25.78 24.89
N GLU A 403 -23.06 -24.83 25.39
CA GLU A 403 -24.26 -24.33 24.73
C GLU A 403 -23.93 -23.73 23.36
N TYR A 404 -22.88 -22.91 23.29
CA TYR A 404 -22.40 -22.33 22.03
C TYR A 404 -21.91 -23.39 21.02
N LEU A 405 -21.15 -24.39 21.47
CA LEU A 405 -20.67 -25.47 20.61
C LEU A 405 -21.83 -26.36 20.13
N GLY A 406 -22.83 -26.60 20.98
CA GLY A 406 -24.05 -27.32 20.65
C GLY A 406 -24.91 -26.61 19.60
N GLN A 407 -25.06 -25.29 19.69
CA GLN A 407 -25.77 -24.47 18.69
C GLN A 407 -25.10 -24.50 17.30
N ARG A 408 -23.81 -24.81 17.22
CA ARG A 408 -23.07 -24.93 15.94
C ARG A 408 -23.04 -26.35 15.36
N ASN A 409 -23.88 -27.26 15.84
CA ASN A 409 -23.93 -28.68 15.41
C ASN A 409 -22.57 -29.41 15.57
N ILE A 410 -21.74 -28.98 16.51
CA ILE A 410 -20.53 -29.73 16.87
C ILE A 410 -20.97 -30.75 17.92
N SER A 411 -21.28 -31.97 17.46
CA SER A 411 -21.60 -33.11 18.33
C SER A 411 -20.35 -33.48 19.14
N LEU A 412 -20.25 -32.94 20.35
CA LEU A 412 -19.29 -33.36 21.35
C LEU A 412 -19.84 -34.64 21.98
N ASP A 413 -19.70 -35.77 21.28
CA ASP A 413 -20.03 -37.07 21.86
C ASP A 413 -19.14 -37.28 23.09
N MET A 414 -19.77 -37.16 24.26
CA MET A 414 -19.18 -37.52 25.54
C MET A 414 -19.02 -39.03 25.56
N THR A 415 -17.92 -39.53 24.99
CA THR A 415 -17.47 -40.90 25.27
C THR A 415 -16.67 -40.85 26.56
N GLY A 416 -17.42 -40.84 27.66
CA GLY A 416 -16.94 -41.20 29.00
C GLY A 416 -17.48 -42.58 29.36
#